data_AF-A0A8J7WHD7-F1
#
_entry.id   AF-A0A8J7WHD7-F1
#
_cell.length_a   1.000
_cell.length_b   1.000
_cell.length_c   1.000
_cell.angle_alpha   90.00
_cell.angle_beta   90.00
_cell.angle_gamma   90.00
#
_symmetry.space_group_name_H-M   'P 1'
#
loop_
_entity.id
_entity.type
_entity.pdbx_description
1 polymer ?
#
loop_
_entity_poly.entity_id
_entity_poly.type
_entity_poly.pdbx_seq_one_letter_code
_entity_poly.pdbx_strand_id
1 'polypeptide(L)'
;MPRGRKPSPKTGTLAQTPLDAAPRCPDHLSAVAKKEWRRLATPLHRAGLLTVADRAALAAYCQAWARWVEAEEKLAETPALLKTPSGYVQQSPWLTVANKQLELMGRYMTELGLTPVARTRIDMPVGAQHEPVDKIEIVIVGVDEDGNRFERPMGGGPPPRLEKAHEEPVTITLNENL
;
A
#
# COMPACT_ATOMS: atom_id res chain seq x y z
N MET A 1 55.77 13.34 -11.88
CA MET A 1 54.46 13.63 -11.25
C MET A 1 53.36 12.89 -12.00
N PRO A 2 52.96 11.66 -11.64
CA PRO A 2 51.91 10.95 -12.35
C PRO A 2 50.53 11.46 -11.89
N ARG A 3 49.71 11.92 -12.84
CA ARG A 3 48.36 12.44 -12.61
C ARG A 3 47.43 11.29 -12.15
N GLY A 4 46.81 11.45 -10.98
CA GLY A 4 45.89 10.48 -10.41
C GLY A 4 44.69 10.21 -11.33
N ARG A 5 44.47 8.94 -11.66
CA ARG A 5 43.33 8.46 -12.44
C ARG A 5 42.06 8.60 -11.58
N LYS A 6 41.14 9.49 -11.95
CA LYS A 6 39.82 9.58 -11.31
C LYS A 6 39.14 8.21 -11.37
N PRO A 7 38.58 7.67 -10.26
CA PRO A 7 37.84 6.42 -10.29
C PRO A 7 36.54 6.64 -11.09
N SER A 8 36.33 5.81 -12.11
CA SER A 8 35.09 5.77 -12.87
C SER A 8 33.93 5.33 -11.96
N PRO A 9 32.75 6.00 -12.02
CA PRO A 9 31.58 5.54 -11.30
C PRO A 9 31.16 4.16 -11.84
N LYS A 10 30.89 3.22 -10.93
CA LYS A 10 30.37 1.89 -11.28
C LYS A 10 28.95 2.05 -11.83
N THR A 11 28.84 2.23 -13.14
CA THR A 11 27.58 2.08 -13.89
C THR A 11 27.14 0.63 -13.74
N GLY A 12 26.00 0.38 -13.08
CA GLY A 12 25.40 -0.96 -13.18
C GLY A 12 24.44 -1.46 -12.10
N THR A 13 24.02 -0.70 -11.08
CA THR A 13 23.10 -1.28 -10.07
C THR A 13 21.61 -1.00 -10.36
N LEU A 14 21.28 0.01 -11.16
CA LEU A 14 19.87 0.32 -11.48
C LEU A 14 19.33 -0.39 -12.73
N ALA A 15 20.21 -0.89 -13.61
CA ALA A 15 19.81 -1.43 -14.92
C ALA A 15 19.35 -2.90 -14.91
N GLN A 16 19.50 -3.61 -13.78
CA GLN A 16 19.18 -5.05 -13.68
C GLN A 16 18.14 -5.38 -12.60
N THR A 17 17.50 -4.37 -12.01
CA THR A 17 16.43 -4.62 -11.04
C THR A 17 15.12 -4.79 -11.81
N PRO A 18 14.41 -5.93 -11.70
CA PRO A 18 13.06 -6.04 -12.23
C PRO A 18 12.23 -4.86 -11.74
N LEU A 19 11.43 -4.22 -12.59
CA LEU A 19 10.58 -3.08 -12.18
C LEU A 19 9.68 -3.45 -10.99
N ASP A 20 9.31 -4.73 -10.87
CA ASP A 20 8.47 -5.29 -9.81
C ASP A 20 9.23 -5.74 -8.55
N ALA A 21 10.55 -5.52 -8.44
CA ALA A 21 11.25 -5.91 -7.23
C ALA A 21 10.98 -4.93 -6.08
N ALA A 22 10.54 -5.45 -4.93
CA ALA A 22 10.43 -4.65 -3.71
C ALA A 22 11.78 -3.99 -3.38
N PRO A 23 11.81 -2.69 -3.02
CA PRO A 23 13.08 -2.04 -2.70
C PRO A 23 13.72 -2.66 -1.46
N ARG A 24 15.02 -2.93 -1.56
CA ARG A 24 15.82 -3.44 -0.45
C ARG A 24 16.06 -2.34 0.59
N CYS A 25 15.84 -2.67 1.86
CA CYS A 25 16.15 -1.80 3.00
C CYS A 25 17.63 -1.32 2.96
N PRO A 26 17.90 -0.01 3.07
CA PRO A 26 19.27 0.49 3.14
C PRO A 26 20.00 0.09 4.42
N ASP A 27 21.28 -0.27 4.30
CA ASP A 27 22.07 -0.76 5.42
C ASP A 27 22.38 0.30 6.48
N HIS A 28 22.43 1.57 6.08
CA HIS A 28 22.75 2.71 6.96
C HIS A 28 21.61 3.12 7.91
N LEU A 29 20.41 2.55 7.76
CA LEU A 29 19.28 2.88 8.63
C LEU A 29 19.51 2.38 10.06
N SER A 30 19.05 3.17 11.04
CA SER A 30 19.03 2.76 12.45
C SER A 30 18.13 1.54 12.67
N ALA A 31 18.29 0.84 13.80
CA ALA A 31 17.50 -0.36 14.09
C ALA A 31 15.99 -0.07 14.11
N VAL A 32 15.58 1.05 14.71
CA VAL A 32 14.18 1.52 14.73
C VAL A 32 13.69 1.84 13.33
N ALA A 33 14.50 2.52 12.51
CA ALA A 33 14.17 2.82 11.12
C ALA A 33 14.02 1.55 10.28
N LYS A 34 14.87 0.54 10.48
CA LYS A 34 14.77 -0.77 9.82
C LYS A 34 13.52 -1.54 10.22
N LYS A 35 13.05 -1.39 11.46
CA LYS A 35 11.77 -1.97 11.91
C LYS A 35 10.60 -1.31 11.20
N GLU A 36 10.63 0.02 11.10
CA GLU A 36 9.61 0.78 10.38
C GLU A 36 9.58 0.47 8.88
N TRP A 37 10.76 0.34 8.26
CA TRP A 37 10.87 -0.11 6.88
C TRP A 37 10.16 -1.44 6.66
N ARG A 38 10.42 -2.43 7.53
CA ARG A 38 9.78 -3.75 7.42
C ARG A 38 8.27 -3.69 7.59
N ARG A 39 7.78 -2.79 8.46
CA ARG A 39 6.35 -2.57 8.68
C ARG A 39 5.64 -2.02 7.44
N LEU A 40 6.28 -1.09 6.72
CA LEU A 40 5.65 -0.35 5.62
C LEU A 40 5.99 -0.88 4.22
N ALA A 41 7.24 -1.25 3.96
CA ALA A 41 7.71 -1.54 2.60
C ALA A 41 6.94 -2.71 1.95
N THR A 42 6.70 -3.80 2.70
CA THR A 42 6.05 -4.99 2.13
C THR A 42 4.57 -4.74 1.83
N PRO A 43 3.75 -4.21 2.76
CA PRO A 43 2.34 -3.90 2.45
C PRO A 43 2.18 -2.87 1.34
N LEU A 44 3.00 -1.80 1.34
CA LEU A 44 2.91 -0.75 0.33
C LEU A 44 3.29 -1.25 -1.06
N HIS A 45 4.34 -2.06 -1.17
CA HIS A 45 4.74 -2.64 -2.44
C HIS A 45 3.70 -3.64 -2.97
N ARG A 46 3.13 -4.49 -2.11
CA ARG A 46 2.04 -5.41 -2.49
C ARG A 46 0.77 -4.69 -2.95
N ALA A 47 0.54 -3.49 -2.43
CA ALA A 47 -0.58 -2.63 -2.85
C ALA A 47 -0.29 -1.84 -4.14
N GLY A 48 0.88 -2.01 -4.76
CA GLY A 48 1.29 -1.23 -5.95
C GLY A 48 1.63 0.24 -5.66
N LEU A 49 1.75 0.61 -4.38
CA LEU A 49 1.99 1.99 -3.94
C LEU A 49 3.48 2.33 -3.77
N LEU A 50 4.37 1.38 -4.06
CA LEU A 50 5.79 1.54 -3.81
C LEU A 50 6.63 0.76 -4.82
N THR A 51 7.53 1.47 -5.49
CA THR A 51 8.45 0.95 -6.49
C THR A 51 9.90 1.05 -6.01
N VAL A 52 10.85 0.58 -6.83
CA VAL A 52 12.29 0.77 -6.57
C VAL A 52 12.67 2.25 -6.53
N ALA A 53 11.98 3.11 -7.28
CA ALA A 53 12.25 4.55 -7.34
C ALA A 53 11.99 5.25 -5.99
N ASP A 54 11.01 4.75 -5.24
CA ASP A 54 10.57 5.31 -3.96
C ASP A 54 11.50 4.98 -2.79
N ARG A 55 12.49 4.12 -3.03
CA ARG A 55 13.39 3.58 -1.99
C ARG A 55 14.03 4.67 -1.12
N ALA A 56 14.51 5.75 -1.74
CA ALA A 56 15.19 6.82 -1.01
C ALA A 56 14.22 7.63 -0.13
N ALA A 57 13.03 7.94 -0.66
CA ALA A 57 12.00 8.68 0.08
C ALA A 57 11.47 7.87 1.26
N LEU A 58 11.18 6.57 1.06
CA LEU A 58 10.79 5.69 2.16
C LEU A 58 11.90 5.57 3.22
N ALA A 59 13.17 5.52 2.80
CA ALA A 59 14.29 5.42 3.75
C ALA A 59 14.40 6.68 4.62
N ALA A 60 14.25 7.85 4.01
CA ALA A 60 14.27 9.12 4.71
C ALA A 60 13.09 9.22 5.70
N TYR A 61 11.89 8.79 5.28
CA TYR A 61 10.73 8.68 6.17
C TYR A 61 11.02 7.77 7.38
N CYS A 62 11.53 6.56 7.15
CA CYS A 62 11.85 5.63 8.24
C CYS A 62 12.91 6.17 9.21
N GLN A 63 13.89 6.92 8.70
CA GLN A 63 14.90 7.55 9.53
C GLN A 63 14.35 8.72 10.35
N ALA A 64 13.44 9.51 9.78
CA ALA A 64 12.72 10.57 10.49
C ALA A 64 11.83 9.98 11.59
N TRP A 65 11.10 8.89 11.30
CA TRP A 65 10.32 8.13 12.29
C TRP A 65 11.18 7.70 13.48
N ALA A 66 12.35 7.12 13.23
CA ALA A 66 13.23 6.68 14.32
C ALA A 66 13.68 7.83 15.25
N ARG A 67 14.00 8.99 14.67
CA ARG A 67 14.37 10.19 15.45
C ARG A 67 13.18 10.80 16.18
N TRP A 68 11.99 10.73 15.60
CA TRP A 68 10.76 11.16 16.25
C TRP A 68 10.46 10.29 17.48
N VAL A 69 10.51 8.97 17.33
CA VAL A 69 10.30 8.02 18.46
C VAL A 69 11.29 8.32 19.60
N GLU A 70 12.58 8.47 19.29
CA GLU A 70 13.59 8.84 20.29
C GLU A 70 13.26 10.17 21.00
N ALA A 71 12.82 11.18 20.25
CA ALA A 71 12.46 12.47 20.83
C ALA A 71 11.22 12.39 21.74
N GLU A 72 10.19 11.62 21.36
CA GLU A 72 9.00 11.40 22.19
C GLU A 72 9.33 10.62 23.47
N GLU A 73 10.18 9.61 23.39
CA GLU A 73 10.68 8.88 24.57
C GLU A 73 11.40 9.83 25.54
N LYS A 74 12.24 10.73 25.01
CA LYS A 74 12.94 11.74 25.84
C LYS A 74 12.01 12.80 26.41
N LEU A 75 10.94 13.18 25.70
CA LEU A 75 9.92 14.10 26.20
C LEU A 75 9.04 13.48 27.28
N ALA A 76 8.87 12.16 27.29
CA ALA A 76 8.20 11.47 28.39
C ALA A 76 9.03 11.48 29.67
N GLU A 77 10.37 11.47 29.55
CA GLU A 77 11.31 11.50 30.67
C GLU A 77 11.65 12.92 31.16
N THR A 78 11.45 13.95 30.33
CA THR A 78 11.91 15.32 30.60
C THR A 78 10.81 16.37 30.46
N PRO A 79 10.81 17.45 31.25
CA PRO A 79 9.82 18.51 31.10
C PRO A 79 9.92 19.19 29.73
N ALA A 80 8.76 19.46 29.11
CA ALA A 80 8.70 20.18 27.83
C ALA A 80 9.24 21.63 27.90
N LEU A 81 9.28 22.21 29.09
CA LEU A 81 9.85 23.53 29.37
C LEU A 81 10.99 23.41 30.37
N LEU A 82 12.15 23.94 30.01
CA LEU A 82 13.36 23.94 30.82
C LEU A 82 13.64 25.35 31.32
N LYS A 83 13.98 25.48 32.60
CA LYS A 83 14.46 26.74 33.17
C LYS A 83 15.98 26.79 33.06
N THR A 84 16.50 27.85 32.45
CA THR A 84 17.94 28.10 32.42
C THR A 84 18.43 28.59 33.78
N PRO A 85 19.73 28.47 34.10
CA PRO A 85 20.31 29.06 35.31
C PRO A 85 20.12 30.59 35.40
N SER A 86 19.95 31.26 34.26
CA SER A 86 19.66 32.69 34.15
C SER A 86 18.18 33.06 34.39
N GLY A 87 17.31 32.07 34.63
CA GLY A 87 15.89 32.28 34.94
C GLY A 87 14.95 32.33 33.73
N TYR A 88 15.46 32.19 32.51
CA TYR A 88 14.63 32.13 31.30
C TYR A 88 14.01 30.74 31.12
N VAL A 89 12.79 30.70 30.60
CA VAL A 89 12.13 29.45 30.21
C VAL A 89 12.36 29.21 28.73
N GLN A 90 12.93 28.06 28.40
CA GLN A 90 13.17 27.60 27.04
C GLN A 90 12.40 26.31 26.79
N GLN A 91 11.98 26.10 25.54
CA GLN A 91 11.40 24.81 25.14
C GLN A 91 12.48 23.73 25.14
N SER A 92 12.07 22.50 25.45
CA SER A 92 12.95 21.34 25.35
C SER A 92 13.44 21.19 23.89
N PRO A 93 14.75 20.99 23.67
CA PRO A 93 15.28 20.71 22.32
C PRO A 93 14.61 19.50 21.66
N TRP A 94 14.20 18.51 22.47
CA TRP A 94 13.49 17.33 22.00
C TRP A 94 12.13 17.66 21.38
N LEU A 95 11.44 18.69 21.88
CA LEU A 95 10.18 19.16 21.29
C LEU A 95 10.41 19.76 19.90
N THR A 96 11.51 20.49 19.71
CA THR A 96 11.90 21.00 18.40
C THR A 96 12.22 19.86 17.43
N VAL A 97 12.96 18.84 17.89
CA VAL A 97 13.26 17.66 17.07
C VAL A 97 11.99 16.91 16.68
N ALA A 98 11.11 16.63 17.64
CA ALA A 98 9.85 15.91 17.42
C ALA A 98 8.99 16.61 16.36
N ASN A 99 8.74 17.91 16.54
CA ASN A 99 7.96 18.72 15.58
C ASN A 99 8.59 18.70 14.19
N LYS A 100 9.92 18.81 14.11
CA LYS A 100 10.61 18.82 12.82
C LYS A 100 10.53 17.47 12.11
N GLN A 101 10.69 16.36 12.83
CA GLN A 101 10.59 15.04 12.24
C GLN A 101 9.17 14.73 11.79
N LEU A 102 8.15 15.15 12.55
CA LEU A 102 6.75 15.00 12.18
C LEU A 102 6.43 15.75 10.87
N GLU A 103 6.96 16.97 10.71
CA GLU A 103 6.84 17.73 9.46
C GLU A 103 7.49 17.01 8.27
N LEU A 104 8.74 16.52 8.44
CA LEU A 104 9.46 15.80 7.39
C LEU A 104 8.73 14.51 7.01
N MET A 105 8.22 13.77 8.00
CA MET A 105 7.40 12.57 7.76
C MET A 105 6.18 12.89 6.91
N GLY A 106 5.44 13.95 7.21
CA GLY A 106 4.28 14.39 6.40
C GLY A 106 4.66 14.75 4.96
N ARG A 107 5.81 15.41 4.76
CA ARG A 107 6.34 15.71 3.42
C ARG A 107 6.65 14.44 2.64
N TYR A 108 7.40 13.50 3.22
CA TYR A 108 7.73 12.23 2.55
C TYR A 108 6.48 11.39 2.27
N MET A 109 5.48 11.37 3.16
CA MET A 109 4.20 10.71 2.87
C MET A 109 3.47 11.33 1.68
N THR A 110 3.57 12.64 1.49
CA THR A 110 2.97 13.35 0.36
C THR A 110 3.70 13.01 -0.94
N GLU A 111 5.04 13.05 -0.93
CA GLU A 111 5.87 12.67 -2.09
C GLU A 111 5.64 11.23 -2.54
N LEU A 112 5.44 10.30 -1.58
CA LEU A 112 5.16 8.89 -1.85
C LEU A 112 3.71 8.62 -2.30
N GLY A 113 2.85 9.64 -2.39
CA GLY A 113 1.44 9.41 -2.76
C GLY A 113 0.63 8.68 -1.68
N LEU A 114 1.09 8.64 -0.43
CA LEU A 114 0.45 7.86 0.63
C LEU A 114 -0.70 8.60 1.32
N THR A 115 -0.90 9.89 1.03
CA THR A 115 -2.03 10.67 1.55
C THR A 115 -3.25 10.57 0.61
N PRO A 116 -4.49 10.58 1.13
CA PRO A 116 -5.70 10.52 0.29
C PRO A 116 -5.73 11.58 -0.81
N VAL A 117 -5.21 12.79 -0.53
CA VAL A 117 -5.14 13.91 -1.47
C VAL A 117 -4.06 13.71 -2.55
N ALA A 118 -2.95 13.03 -2.22
CA ALA A 118 -1.94 12.70 -3.23
C ALA A 118 -2.42 11.55 -4.13
N ARG A 119 -3.23 10.61 -3.60
CA ARG A 119 -3.84 9.53 -4.38
C ARG A 119 -4.86 10.00 -5.40
N THR A 120 -5.60 11.09 -5.14
CA THR A 120 -6.56 11.63 -6.12
C THR A 120 -5.88 12.30 -7.33
N ARG A 121 -4.57 12.59 -7.25
CA ARG A 121 -3.79 13.15 -8.37
C ARG A 121 -3.04 12.09 -9.18
N ILE A 122 -2.98 10.86 -8.69
CA ILE A 122 -2.33 9.74 -9.36
C ILE A 122 -3.44 8.98 -10.08
N ASP A 123 -3.61 9.26 -11.37
CA ASP A 123 -4.21 8.28 -12.27
C ASP A 123 -3.31 7.04 -12.21
N MET A 124 -3.71 6.03 -11.45
CA MET A 124 -3.03 4.76 -11.52
C MET A 124 -3.21 4.22 -12.94
N PRO A 125 -2.14 3.96 -13.71
CA PRO A 125 -2.28 2.97 -14.77
C PRO A 125 -2.66 1.69 -14.04
N VAL A 126 -3.85 1.18 -14.29
CA VAL A 126 -4.32 -0.11 -13.77
C VAL A 126 -3.35 -1.16 -14.31
N GLY A 127 -2.31 -1.43 -13.52
CA GLY A 127 -1.26 -2.41 -13.78
C GLY A 127 -1.61 -3.79 -13.24
N ALA A 128 -2.89 -4.06 -12.96
CA ALA A 128 -3.37 -5.41 -13.13
C ALA A 128 -3.66 -5.54 -14.62
N GLN A 129 -2.81 -6.26 -15.34
CA GLN A 129 -3.21 -6.86 -16.61
C GLN A 129 -4.38 -7.82 -16.31
N HIS A 130 -5.58 -7.29 -16.14
CA HIS A 130 -6.76 -8.00 -16.59
C HIS A 130 -6.85 -7.64 -18.06
N GLU A 131 -6.72 -8.64 -18.92
CA GLU A 131 -7.23 -8.50 -20.28
C GLU A 131 -8.62 -7.88 -20.19
N PRO A 132 -8.92 -6.84 -20.99
CA PRO A 132 -10.26 -6.28 -21.02
C PRO A 132 -11.22 -7.45 -21.23
N VAL A 133 -12.13 -7.66 -20.28
CA VAL A 133 -13.16 -8.69 -20.42
C VAL A 133 -14.11 -8.17 -21.49
N ASP A 134 -13.78 -8.46 -22.75
CA ASP A 134 -14.54 -8.00 -23.92
C ASP A 134 -15.94 -8.62 -23.97
N LYS A 135 -16.21 -9.63 -23.13
CA LYS A 135 -17.50 -10.30 -23.06
C LYS A 135 -17.73 -10.96 -21.69
N ILE A 136 -18.76 -10.50 -20.98
CA ILE A 136 -19.29 -11.21 -19.81
C ILE A 136 -20.44 -12.08 -20.32
N GLU A 137 -20.23 -13.40 -20.43
CA GLU A 137 -21.31 -14.36 -20.73
C GLU A 137 -21.93 -14.87 -19.43
N ILE A 138 -23.16 -14.45 -19.17
CA ILE A 138 -23.96 -14.96 -18.06
C ILE A 138 -24.61 -16.26 -18.52
N VAL A 139 -24.17 -17.37 -17.91
CA VAL A 139 -24.68 -18.71 -18.15
C VAL A 139 -25.53 -19.15 -16.97
N ILE A 140 -26.76 -19.57 -17.23
CA ILE A 140 -27.59 -20.22 -16.22
C ILE A 140 -27.14 -21.68 -16.15
N VAL A 141 -26.64 -22.08 -14.98
CA VAL A 141 -26.32 -23.48 -14.68
C VAL A 141 -27.52 -24.10 -13.97
N GLY A 142 -28.23 -24.98 -14.64
CA GLY A 142 -29.32 -25.79 -14.08
C GLY A 142 -28.86 -27.22 -13.83
N VAL A 143 -29.58 -27.94 -12.97
CA VAL A 143 -29.43 -29.39 -12.79
C VAL A 143 -30.74 -30.02 -13.22
N ASP A 144 -30.70 -31.03 -14.08
CA ASP A 144 -31.90 -31.80 -14.46
C ASP A 144 -32.30 -32.81 -13.36
N GLU A 145 -33.43 -33.49 -13.55
CA GLU A 145 -33.94 -34.48 -12.58
C GLU A 145 -33.03 -35.70 -12.42
N ASP A 146 -32.09 -35.93 -13.35
CA ASP A 146 -31.10 -37.00 -13.33
C ASP A 146 -29.76 -36.56 -12.69
N GLY A 147 -29.67 -35.32 -12.21
CA GLY A 147 -28.48 -34.79 -11.54
C GLY A 147 -27.39 -34.25 -12.48
N ASN A 148 -27.66 -34.17 -13.78
CA ASN A 148 -26.71 -33.63 -14.75
C ASN A 148 -26.81 -32.11 -14.84
N ARG A 149 -25.65 -31.47 -14.85
CA ARG A 149 -25.54 -30.01 -14.98
C ARG A 149 -25.64 -29.62 -16.45
N PHE A 150 -26.52 -28.66 -16.74
CA PHE A 150 -26.60 -28.03 -18.06
C PHE A 150 -26.36 -26.53 -17.97
N GLU A 151 -25.68 -26.00 -18.97
CA GLU A 151 -25.25 -24.61 -19.07
C GLU A 151 -25.95 -23.93 -20.25
N ARG A 152 -26.67 -22.83 -20.02
CA ARG A 152 -27.36 -22.08 -21.10
C ARG A 152 -27.07 -20.57 -21.07
N PRO A 153 -26.75 -19.95 -22.22
CA PRO A 153 -26.58 -18.51 -22.32
C PRO A 153 -27.93 -17.79 -22.24
N MET A 154 -27.96 -16.65 -21.52
CA MET A 154 -29.12 -15.81 -21.18
C MET A 154 -29.87 -15.13 -22.35
N GLY A 155 -29.78 -15.65 -23.58
CA GLY A 155 -30.41 -15.06 -24.77
C GLY A 155 -30.91 -16.04 -25.84
N GLY A 156 -30.83 -17.36 -25.60
CA GLY A 156 -31.19 -18.37 -26.60
C GLY A 156 -32.57 -18.99 -26.41
N GLY A 157 -33.60 -18.38 -27.02
CA GLY A 157 -34.90 -18.96 -27.38
C GLY A 157 -35.77 -19.60 -26.27
N PRO A 158 -37.10 -19.69 -26.45
CA PRO A 158 -37.95 -20.33 -25.46
C PRO A 158 -37.54 -21.81 -25.28
N PRO A 159 -37.65 -22.35 -24.06
CA PRO A 159 -37.26 -23.73 -23.77
C PRO A 159 -38.02 -24.72 -24.67
N PRO A 160 -37.46 -25.90 -24.96
CA PRO A 160 -38.22 -26.96 -25.62
C PRO A 160 -39.48 -27.24 -24.80
N ARG A 161 -40.61 -27.32 -25.52
CA ARG A 161 -41.95 -27.51 -24.96
C ARG A 161 -41.97 -28.86 -24.24
N LEU A 162 -41.84 -28.85 -22.91
CA LEU A 162 -42.17 -30.00 -22.07
C LEU A 162 -43.67 -30.26 -22.23
N GLU A 163 -44.01 -31.38 -22.84
CA GLU A 163 -45.38 -31.88 -22.83
C GLU A 163 -45.78 -32.21 -21.39
N LYS A 164 -46.70 -31.39 -20.87
CA LYS A 164 -47.61 -31.60 -19.73
C LYS A 164 -47.05 -32.32 -18.49
N ALA A 165 -46.97 -31.60 -17.37
CA ALA A 165 -47.58 -32.04 -16.11
C ALA A 165 -47.62 -30.93 -15.05
N HIS A 166 -48.83 -30.74 -14.51
CA HIS A 166 -49.20 -30.30 -13.16
C HIS A 166 -48.65 -28.98 -12.59
N GLU A 167 -49.56 -27.98 -12.56
CA GLU A 167 -49.52 -26.87 -11.62
C GLU A 167 -49.63 -27.39 -10.18
N GLU A 168 -48.58 -27.21 -9.38
CA GLU A 168 -48.75 -26.97 -7.95
C GLU A 168 -48.01 -25.67 -7.58
N PRO A 169 -48.67 -24.73 -6.88
CA PRO A 169 -48.04 -23.46 -6.52
C PRO A 169 -47.03 -23.68 -5.38
N VAL A 170 -45.75 -23.49 -5.68
CA VAL A 170 -44.69 -23.46 -4.67
C VAL A 170 -44.83 -22.21 -3.81
N THR A 171 -45.11 -22.41 -2.52
CA THR A 171 -45.26 -21.35 -1.52
C THR A 171 -43.86 -20.85 -1.09
N ILE A 172 -43.58 -19.57 -1.31
CA ILE A 172 -42.34 -18.92 -0.84
C ILE A 172 -42.55 -18.51 0.63
N THR A 173 -41.75 -19.06 1.54
CA THR A 173 -41.62 -18.55 2.91
C THR A 173 -40.36 -17.69 3.01
N LEU A 174 -40.54 -16.41 3.30
CA LEU A 174 -39.45 -15.48 3.62
C LEU A 174 -39.11 -15.69 5.11
N ASN A 175 -37.90 -16.20 5.39
CA ASN A 175 -37.36 -16.12 6.73
C ASN A 175 -36.54 -14.82 6.85
N GLU A 176 -37.17 -13.81 7.43
CA GLU A 176 -36.46 -12.74 8.11
C GLU A 176 -35.92 -13.31 9.42
N ASN A 177 -34.61 -13.18 9.66
CA ASN A 177 -34.07 -12.83 10.97
C ASN A 177 -32.58 -12.49 10.88
N LEU A 178 -32.22 -11.52 11.72
CA LEU A 178 -30.90 -10.90 11.96
C LEU A 178 -29.71 -11.86 12.00
#